data_AF-A0A7C6U1Q6-F1
#
_entry.id   AF-A0A7C6U1Q6-F1
#
_cell.length_a   1.000
_cell.length_b   1.000
_cell.length_c   1.000
_cell.angle_alpha   90.00
_cell.angle_beta   90.00
_cell.angle_gamma   90.00
#
_symmetry.space_group_name_H-M   'P 1'
#
loop_
_entity.id
_entity.type
_entity.pdbx_description
1 polymer ?
#
loop_
_entity_poly.entity_id
_entity_poly.type
_entity_poly.pdbx_seq_one_letter_code
_entity_poly.pdbx_strand_id
1 'polypeptide(L)'
;MVKRQESIRNFAVLSTKANKPKEQKIKKNKFLLVLIGILLLYFCFLFFSQFARYFQLKGEVNSLMQDVDRLREENDLLKEEVELLKDPEYLEELARSRLGMIRPGEVVLNIIEE
;
A
#
# COMPACT_ATOMS: atom_id res chain seq x y z
N MET A 1 -62.00 -51.60 -42.40
CA MET A 1 -60.61 -51.18 -42.63
C MET A 1 -60.40 -49.66 -42.61
N VAL A 2 -61.44 -48.84 -42.84
CA VAL A 2 -61.34 -47.36 -42.94
C VAL A 2 -61.01 -46.65 -41.60
N LYS A 3 -61.54 -47.12 -40.46
CA LYS A 3 -61.33 -46.49 -39.14
C LYS A 3 -59.88 -46.49 -38.63
N ARG A 4 -59.05 -47.44 -39.08
CA ARG A 4 -57.63 -47.53 -38.68
C ARG A 4 -56.80 -46.42 -39.34
N GLN A 5 -57.14 -46.02 -40.56
CA GLN A 5 -56.45 -44.95 -41.29
C GLN A 5 -56.70 -43.59 -40.64
N GLU A 6 -57.93 -43.33 -40.16
CA GLU A 6 -58.25 -42.10 -39.44
C GLU A 6 -57.48 -42.00 -38.12
N SER A 7 -57.33 -43.11 -37.39
CA SER A 7 -56.52 -43.15 -36.17
C SER A 7 -55.05 -42.82 -36.43
N ILE A 8 -54.47 -43.34 -37.52
CA ILE A 8 -53.07 -43.07 -37.88
C ILE A 8 -52.91 -41.62 -38.38
N ARG A 9 -53.89 -41.13 -39.16
CA ARG A 9 -53.91 -39.74 -39.63
C ARG A 9 -54.01 -38.75 -38.47
N ASN A 10 -54.86 -39.04 -37.49
CA ASN A 10 -55.01 -38.20 -36.29
C ASN A 10 -53.77 -38.28 -35.38
N PHE A 11 -53.14 -39.44 -35.27
CA PHE A 11 -51.88 -39.61 -34.53
C PHE A 11 -50.71 -38.85 -35.16
N ALA A 12 -50.61 -38.85 -36.50
CA ALA A 12 -49.62 -38.07 -37.24
C ALA A 12 -49.80 -36.55 -37.07
N VAL A 13 -51.05 -36.08 -36.96
CA VAL A 13 -51.38 -34.68 -36.69
C VAL A 13 -51.06 -34.28 -35.24
N LEU A 14 -51.18 -35.21 -34.28
CA LEU A 14 -50.81 -34.96 -32.89
C LEU A 14 -49.29 -34.87 -32.66
N SER A 15 -48.49 -35.59 -33.46
CA SER A 15 -47.01 -35.60 -33.36
C SER A 15 -46.35 -34.35 -33.95
N THR A 16 -47.03 -33.62 -34.85
CA THR A 16 -46.46 -32.44 -35.53
C THR A 16 -46.66 -31.12 -34.80
N LYS A 17 -47.38 -31.11 -33.67
CA LYS A 17 -47.46 -29.94 -32.77
C LYS A 17 -46.24 -29.87 -31.84
N ALA A 18 -45.05 -30.02 -32.42
CA ALA A 18 -43.79 -29.80 -31.72
C ALA A 18 -43.70 -28.32 -31.32
N ASN A 19 -43.62 -28.08 -30.02
CA ASN A 19 -43.47 -26.78 -29.41
C ASN A 19 -42.13 -26.19 -29.86
N LYS A 20 -42.14 -25.23 -30.80
CA LYS A 20 -40.93 -24.47 -31.17
C LYS A 20 -40.40 -23.82 -29.89
N PRO A 21 -39.11 -23.97 -29.53
CA PRO A 21 -38.55 -23.26 -28.40
C PRO A 21 -38.78 -21.77 -28.66
N LYS A 22 -39.58 -21.13 -27.81
CA LYS A 22 -39.79 -19.69 -27.85
C LYS A 22 -38.41 -19.08 -27.63
N GLU A 23 -37.79 -18.57 -28.69
CA GLU A 23 -36.64 -17.68 -28.58
C GLU A 23 -37.09 -16.49 -27.73
N GLN A 24 -36.80 -16.56 -26.44
CA GLN A 24 -37.03 -15.47 -25.52
C GLN A 24 -36.02 -14.39 -25.89
N LYS A 25 -36.42 -13.52 -26.83
CA LYS A 25 -35.68 -12.31 -27.14
C LYS A 25 -35.58 -11.53 -25.84
N ILE A 26 -34.39 -11.55 -25.22
CA ILE A 26 -34.08 -10.75 -24.04
C ILE A 26 -34.35 -9.30 -24.44
N LYS A 27 -35.50 -8.77 -24.00
CA LYS A 27 -35.79 -7.34 -24.16
C LYS A 27 -34.71 -6.63 -23.36
N LYS A 28 -33.75 -6.03 -24.05
CA LYS A 28 -32.70 -5.22 -23.44
C LYS A 28 -33.39 -4.06 -22.74
N ASN A 29 -33.65 -4.20 -21.44
CA ASN A 29 -34.13 -3.11 -20.61
C ASN A 29 -32.99 -2.10 -20.50
N LYS A 30 -32.90 -1.19 -21.47
CA LYS A 30 -31.89 -0.11 -21.50
C LYS A 30 -31.88 0.67 -20.18
N PHE A 31 -33.04 0.77 -19.52
CA PHE A 31 -33.17 1.32 -18.17
C PHE A 31 -32.34 0.56 -17.11
N LEU A 32 -32.36 -0.78 -17.13
CA LEU A 32 -31.59 -1.60 -16.20
C LEU A 32 -30.08 -1.43 -16.42
N LEU A 33 -29.65 -1.31 -17.69
CA LEU A 33 -28.27 -1.01 -18.04
C LEU A 33 -27.81 0.36 -17.55
N VAL A 34 -28.67 1.39 -17.65
CA VAL A 34 -28.38 2.72 -17.12
C VAL A 34 -28.29 2.70 -15.60
N LEU A 35 -29.21 2.01 -14.92
CA LEU A 35 -29.19 1.86 -13.46
C LEU A 35 -27.89 1.18 -12.98
N ILE A 36 -27.48 0.10 -13.66
CA ILE A 36 -26.23 -0.61 -13.38
C ILE A 36 -25.02 0.31 -13.63
N GLY A 37 -25.04 1.10 -14.71
CA GLY A 37 -23.98 2.07 -15.00
C GLY A 37 -23.83 3.12 -13.91
N ILE A 38 -24.94 3.68 -13.41
CA ILE A 38 -24.94 4.65 -12.30
C ILE A 38 -24.40 4.00 -11.02
N LEU A 39 -24.83 2.78 -10.72
CA LEU A 39 -24.36 2.04 -9.54
C LEU A 39 -22.84 1.77 -9.61
N LEU A 40 -22.34 1.35 -10.77
CA LEU A 40 -20.90 1.15 -10.97
C LEU A 40 -20.11 2.46 -10.82
N LEU A 41 -20.65 3.57 -11.34
CA LEU A 41 -20.01 4.88 -11.23
C LEU A 41 -19.93 5.33 -9.76
N TYR A 42 -20.99 5.11 -8.99
CA TYR A 42 -21.03 5.37 -7.55
C TYR A 42 -19.97 4.55 -6.79
N PHE A 43 -19.89 3.24 -7.05
CA PHE A 43 -18.86 2.39 -6.46
C PHE A 43 -17.45 2.83 -6.89
N CYS A 44 -17.22 3.11 -8.16
CA CYS A 44 -15.94 3.61 -8.66
C CYS A 44 -15.51 4.88 -7.92
N PHE A 45 -16.43 5.82 -7.69
CA PHE A 45 -16.13 7.05 -6.95
C PHE A 45 -15.73 6.77 -5.49
N LEU A 46 -16.45 5.87 -4.80
CA LEU A 46 -16.08 5.44 -3.46
C LEU A 46 -14.71 4.77 -3.43
N PHE A 47 -14.43 3.83 -4.34
CA PHE A 47 -13.14 3.14 -4.40
C PHE A 47 -11.99 4.10 -4.69
N PHE A 48 -12.18 5.09 -5.58
CA PHE A 48 -11.13 6.04 -5.94
C PHE A 48 -10.66 6.88 -4.74
N SER A 49 -11.61 7.32 -3.89
CA SER A 49 -11.28 8.08 -2.67
C SER A 49 -10.46 7.26 -1.66
N GLN A 50 -10.77 5.96 -1.52
CA GLN A 50 -10.06 5.07 -0.61
C GLN A 50 -8.68 4.68 -1.15
N PHE A 51 -8.55 4.54 -2.46
CA PHE A 51 -7.29 4.17 -3.10
C PHE A 51 -6.23 5.28 -2.98
N ALA A 52 -6.65 6.55 -3.09
CA ALA A 52 -5.76 7.70 -2.89
C ALA A 52 -5.21 7.75 -1.45
N ARG A 53 -6.08 7.53 -0.46
CA ARG A 53 -5.70 7.52 0.97
C ARG A 53 -4.77 6.35 1.29
N TYR A 54 -4.99 5.19 0.67
CA TYR A 54 -4.11 4.03 0.82
C TYR A 54 -2.70 4.30 0.28
N PHE A 55 -2.60 4.94 -0.89
CA PHE A 55 -1.30 5.28 -1.48
C PHE A 55 -0.51 6.30 -0.65
N GLN A 56 -1.19 7.32 -0.10
CA GLN A 56 -0.57 8.29 0.79
C GLN A 56 -0.03 7.63 2.06
N LEU A 57 -0.85 6.80 2.71
CA LEU A 57 -0.48 6.13 3.94
C LEU A 57 0.69 5.16 3.74
N LYS A 58 0.75 4.48 2.58
CA LYS A 58 1.87 3.59 2.25
C LYS A 58 3.18 4.36 2.05
N GLY A 59 3.11 5.56 1.47
CA GLY A 59 4.28 6.44 1.35
C GLY A 59 4.78 6.91 2.71
N GLU A 60 3.86 7.31 3.59
CA GLU A 60 4.16 7.77 4.94
C GLU A 60 4.79 6.67 5.81
N VAL A 61 4.29 5.44 5.73
CA VAL A 61 4.92 4.29 6.42
C VAL A 61 6.36 4.09 5.98
N ASN A 62 6.64 4.22 4.68
CA ASN A 62 8.00 4.00 4.16
C ASN A 62 8.97 5.12 4.58
N SER A 63 8.52 6.38 4.60
CA SER A 63 9.35 7.49 5.10
C SER A 63 9.60 7.34 6.61
N LEU A 64 8.58 6.97 7.37
CA LEU A 64 8.72 6.78 8.82
C LEU A 64 9.69 5.64 9.16
N MET A 65 9.69 4.55 8.38
CA MET A 65 10.68 3.48 8.54
C MET A 65 12.10 3.97 8.27
N GLN A 66 12.31 4.75 7.22
CA GLN A 66 13.63 5.33 6.93
C GLN A 66 14.10 6.29 8.03
N ASP A 67 13.20 7.08 8.61
CA ASP A 67 13.54 7.97 9.71
C ASP A 67 13.87 7.20 10.99
N VAL A 68 13.16 6.11 11.27
CA VAL A 68 13.49 5.21 12.39
C VAL A 68 14.89 4.61 12.22
N ASP A 69 15.23 4.13 11.03
CA ASP A 69 16.54 3.55 10.77
C ASP A 69 17.65 4.60 10.93
N ARG A 70 17.46 5.82 10.39
CA ARG A 70 18.40 6.93 10.55
C ARG A 70 18.61 7.33 12.01
N LEU A 71 17.50 7.51 12.74
CA LEU A 71 17.56 7.89 14.16
C LEU A 71 18.20 6.80 15.01
N ARG A 72 18.05 5.54 14.63
CA ARG A 72 18.70 4.43 15.32
C ARG A 72 20.21 4.45 15.10
N GLU A 73 20.66 4.64 13.87
CA GLU A 73 22.08 4.79 13.55
C GLU A 73 22.71 5.97 14.29
N GLU A 74 22.04 7.12 14.28
CA GLU A 74 22.48 8.31 15.02
C GLU A 74 22.54 8.04 16.53
N ASN A 75 21.54 7.37 17.09
CA ASN A 75 21.53 7.02 18.51
C ASN A 75 22.68 6.08 18.89
N ASP A 76 22.99 5.10 18.04
CA ASP A 76 24.07 4.15 18.28
C ASP A 76 25.45 4.85 18.21
N LEU A 77 25.65 5.76 17.26
CA LEU A 77 26.86 6.61 17.19
C LEU A 77 27.02 7.50 18.43
N LEU A 78 25.95 8.18 18.85
CA LEU A 78 25.97 9.02 20.05
C LEU A 78 26.25 8.22 21.32
N LYS A 79 25.78 6.97 21.41
CA LYS A 79 26.11 6.09 22.55
C LYS A 79 27.58 5.72 22.57
N GLU A 80 28.15 5.40 21.42
CA GLU A 80 29.59 5.11 21.30
C GLU A 80 30.42 6.33 21.70
N GLU A 81 30.04 7.53 21.25
CA GLU A 81 30.69 8.77 21.66
C GLU A 81 30.59 8.98 23.18
N VAL A 82 29.41 8.77 23.78
CA VAL A 82 29.24 8.85 25.24
C VAL A 82 30.11 7.82 25.97
N GLU A 83 30.32 6.63 25.43
CA GLU A 83 31.23 5.64 26.02
C GLU A 83 32.69 6.08 25.93
N LEU A 84 33.11 6.64 24.79
CA LEU A 84 34.46 7.19 24.62
C LEU A 84 34.72 8.36 25.59
N LEU A 85 33.74 9.24 25.79
CA LEU A 85 33.86 10.33 26.76
C LEU A 85 33.94 9.88 28.24
N LYS A 86 33.60 8.62 28.56
CA LYS A 86 33.82 8.07 29.91
C LYS A 86 35.26 7.67 30.16
N ASP A 87 36.07 7.51 29.11
CA ASP A 87 37.49 7.25 29.25
C ASP A 87 38.20 8.56 29.69
N PRO A 88 38.80 8.59 30.89
CA PRO A 88 39.45 9.80 31.39
C PRO A 88 40.63 10.26 30.51
N GLU A 89 41.30 9.36 29.80
CA GLU A 89 42.44 9.70 28.94
C GLU A 89 41.96 10.39 27.65
N TYR A 90 40.89 9.87 27.05
CA TYR A 90 40.21 10.51 25.91
C TYR A 90 39.60 11.87 26.28
N LEU A 91 38.98 11.96 27.47
CA LEU A 91 38.41 13.20 27.98
C LEU A 91 39.48 14.28 28.22
N GLU A 92 40.65 13.89 28.74
CA GLU A 92 41.79 14.78 28.96
C GLU A 92 42.38 15.27 27.62
N GLU A 93 42.51 14.39 26.62
CA GLU A 93 42.94 14.74 25.27
C GLU A 93 41.93 15.70 24.59
N LEU A 94 40.63 15.43 24.70
CA LEU A 94 39.58 16.29 24.16
C LEU A 94 39.56 17.67 24.84
N ALA A 95 39.70 17.71 26.16
CA ALA A 95 39.75 18.95 26.93
C ALA A 95 40.96 19.81 26.54
N ARG A 96 42.13 19.21 26.31
CA ARG A 96 43.34 19.92 25.82
C ARG A 96 43.22 20.37 24.37
N SER A 97 42.80 19.46 23.47
CA SER A 97 42.82 19.69 22.03
C SER A 97 41.68 20.58 21.52
N ARG A 98 40.45 20.38 22.04
CA ARG A 98 39.26 21.11 21.57
C ARG A 98 38.93 22.32 22.43
N LEU A 99 39.21 22.25 23.72
CA LEU A 99 38.80 23.27 24.69
C LEU A 99 39.99 24.06 25.28
N GLY A 100 41.22 23.69 24.96
CA GLY A 100 42.44 24.37 25.43
C GLY A 100 42.60 24.34 26.95
N MET A 101 41.94 23.41 27.64
CA MET A 101 41.99 23.31 29.10
C MET A 101 43.32 22.71 29.55
N ILE A 102 43.85 23.22 30.66
CA ILE A 102 45.08 22.75 31.31
C ILE A 102 44.77 22.38 32.75
N ARG A 103 45.50 21.42 33.33
CA ARG A 103 45.27 21.07 34.74
C ARG A 103 45.66 22.26 35.64
N PRO A 104 44.96 22.46 36.77
CA PRO A 104 45.34 23.49 37.73
C PRO A 104 46.78 23.24 38.23
N GLY A 105 47.70 24.12 37.84
CA GLY A 105 49.14 24.01 38.13
C GLY A 105 50.04 23.69 36.92
N GLU A 106 49.50 23.41 35.73
CA GLU A 106 50.27 23.28 34.48
C GLU A 106 50.54 24.67 33.86
N VAL A 107 51.72 24.87 33.26
CA VAL A 107 52.14 26.13 32.62
C VAL A 107 52.22 25.93 31.11
N VAL A 108 51.50 26.76 30.33
CA VAL A 108 51.53 26.70 28.86
C VAL A 108 52.87 27.23 28.35
N LEU A 109 53.69 26.36 27.76
CA LEU A 109 54.94 26.72 27.09
C LEU A 109 54.63 27.12 25.65
N ASN A 110 54.46 28.42 25.40
CA ASN A 110 54.46 28.94 24.04
C ASN A 110 55.92 29.07 23.57
N ILE A 111 56.37 28.11 22.78
CA ILE A 111 57.67 28.19 22.10
C ILE A 111 57.49 29.21 20.98
N ILE A 112 58.07 30.39 21.15
CA ILE A 112 58.15 31.40 20.09
C ILE A 112 59.37 31.00 19.26
N GLU A 113 59.14 30.47 18.06
CA GLU A 113 60.21 30.31 17.07
C GLU A 113 60.55 31.70 16.49
N GLU A 114 61.80 32.14 16.64
CA GLU A 114 62.37 33.32 15.95
C GLU A 114 62.78 32.98 14.51
#